data_AF-A0A7D1GKF8-F1
#
_entry.id   AF-A0A7D1GKF8-F1
#
_cell.length_a   1.000
_cell.length_b   1.000
_cell.length_c   1.000
_cell.angle_alpha   90.00
_cell.angle_beta   90.00
_cell.angle_gamma   90.00
#
_symmetry.space_group_name_H-M   'P 1'
#
loop_
_entity.id
_entity.type
_entity.pdbx_description
1 polymer ?
#
loop_
_entity_poly.entity_id
_entity_poly.type
_entity_poly.pdbx_seq_one_letter_code
_entity_poly.pdbx_strand_id
1 'polypeptide(L)' 'GLEINTLAIIPLMAQKNHPRGTEAATKYFLIQSAATGVFLFAMILNA' A
#
# COMPACT_ATOMS: atom_id res chain seq x y z
N GLY A 1 1.71 6.77 -10.13
CA GLY A 1 3.09 6.35 -9.84
C GLY A 1 3.18 5.59 -8.52
N LEU A 2 2.86 6.24 -7.40
CA LEU A 2 2.91 5.65 -6.05
C LEU A 2 2.01 4.41 -5.89
N GLU A 3 0.75 4.47 -6.33
CA GLU A 3 -0.20 3.36 -6.22
C GLU A 3 0.18 2.14 -7.07
N ILE A 4 0.75 2.37 -8.26
CA ILE A 4 1.23 1.28 -9.14
C ILE A 4 2.41 0.55 -8.50
N ASN A 5 3.30 1.28 -7.80
CA ASN A 5 4.37 0.67 -7.01
C ASN A 5 3.83 -0.18 -5.87
N THR A 6 2.78 0.29 -5.18
CA THR A 6 2.13 -0.48 -4.10
C THR A 6 1.53 -1.79 -4.62
N LEU A 7 0.83 -1.75 -5.76
CA LEU A 7 0.22 -2.93 -6.37
C LEU A 7 1.27 -3.93 -6.91
N ALA A 8 2.42 -3.45 -7.38
CA ALA A 8 3.51 -4.32 -7.83
C ALA A 8 4.27 -4.99 -6.67
N ILE A 9 4.38 -4.33 -5.52
CA ILE A 9 5.14 -4.79 -4.36
C ILE A 9 4.37 -5.84 -3.53
N ILE A 10 3.04 -5.79 -3.46
CA ILE A 10 2.22 -6.78 -2.73
C ILE A 10 2.44 -8.24 -3.18
N PRO A 11 2.35 -8.59 -4.48
CA PRO A 11 2.57 -9.97 -4.93
C PRO A 11 4.03 -10.42 -4.77
N LEU A 12 4.99 -9.49 -4.77
CA LEU A 12 6.40 -9.79 -4.46
C LEU A 12 6.58 -10.15 -2.96
N MET A 13 5.87 -9.49 -2.06
CA MET A 13 5.89 -9.80 -0.62
C MET A 13 5.14 -11.09 -0.27
N ALA A 14 4.09 -11.43 -1.02
CA ALA A 14 3.28 -12.64 -0.80
C ALA A 14 3.75 -13.85 -1.64
N GLN A 15 4.85 -13.73 -2.38
CA GLN A 15 5.26 -14.68 -3.42
C GLN A 15 5.52 -16.10 -2.87
N LYS A 16 6.17 -16.19 -1.71
CA LYS A 16 6.19 -17.42 -0.91
C LYS A 16 4.95 -17.33 -0.03
N ASN A 17 3.92 -18.13 -0.31
CA ASN A 17 2.63 -18.22 0.43
C ASN A 17 2.83 -18.64 1.91
N HIS A 18 3.62 -17.87 2.63
CA HIS A 18 3.94 -18.05 4.03
C HIS A 18 3.09 -17.04 4.81
N PRO A 19 2.43 -17.44 5.89
CA PRO A 19 1.49 -16.58 6.62
C PRO A 19 2.09 -15.24 7.03
N ARG A 20 3.39 -15.22 7.41
CA ARG A 20 4.12 -13.98 7.72
C ARG A 20 4.32 -13.04 6.52
N GLY A 21 4.46 -13.58 5.31
CA GLY A 21 4.59 -12.79 4.08
C GLY A 21 3.25 -12.11 3.74
N THR A 22 2.16 -12.84 3.86
CA THR A 22 0.80 -12.29 3.72
C THR A 22 0.51 -11.22 4.77
N GLU A 23 0.88 -11.45 6.03
CA GLU A 23 0.69 -10.45 7.09
C GLU A 23 1.49 -9.17 6.82
N ALA A 24 2.75 -9.30 6.37
CA ALA A 24 3.59 -8.16 5.99
C ALA A 24 3.00 -7.39 4.79
N ALA A 25 2.51 -8.10 3.77
CA ALA A 25 1.88 -7.49 2.60
C ALA A 25 0.61 -6.71 2.99
N THR A 26 -0.23 -7.25 3.89
CA THR A 26 -1.42 -6.57 4.41
C THR A 26 -1.06 -5.32 5.20
N LYS A 27 -0.04 -5.38 6.07
CA LYS A 27 0.43 -4.20 6.83
C LYS A 27 0.92 -3.10 5.89
N TYR A 28 1.71 -3.47 4.89
CA TYR A 28 2.21 -2.52 3.88
C TYR A 28 1.06 -1.87 3.10
N PHE A 29 0.08 -2.66 2.65
CA PHE A 29 -1.09 -2.15 1.95
C PHE A 29 -1.89 -1.14 2.78
N LEU A 30 -2.12 -1.41 4.06
CA LEU A 30 -2.89 -0.53 4.94
C LEU A 30 -2.19 0.81 5.17
N ILE A 31 -0.89 0.78 5.48
CA ILE A 31 -0.09 2.00 5.67
C ILE A 31 -0.10 2.83 4.38
N GLN A 32 0.11 2.18 3.25
CA GLN A 32 0.22 2.89 1.99
C GLN A 32 -1.11 3.46 1.52
N SER A 33 -2.21 2.71 1.67
CA SER A 33 -3.57 3.19 1.39
C SER A 33 -3.96 4.39 2.26
N ALA A 34 -3.64 4.34 3.55
CA ALA A 34 -3.90 5.46 4.45
C ALA A 34 -3.08 6.70 4.05
N ALA A 35 -1.80 6.54 3.72
CA ALA A 35 -0.95 7.63 3.27
C ALA A 35 -1.46 8.27 1.96
N THR A 36 -1.89 7.47 0.99
CA THR A 36 -2.46 7.99 -0.27
C THR A 36 -3.79 8.69 -0.02
N GLY A 37 -4.63 8.16 0.89
CA GLY A 37 -5.88 8.81 1.29
C GLY A 37 -5.67 10.17 1.94
N VAL A 38 -4.71 10.28 2.87
CA VAL A 38 -4.32 11.57 3.48
C VAL A 38 -3.76 12.52 2.43
N PHE A 39 -2.92 12.03 1.51
CA PHE A 39 -2.36 12.83 0.43
C PHE A 39 -3.45 13.39 -0.49
N LEU A 40 -4.41 12.56 -0.90
CA LEU A 40 -5.55 13.01 -1.71
C LEU A 40 -6.42 14.00 -0.95
N PHE A 41 -6.69 13.76 0.33
CA PHE A 41 -7.47 14.68 1.16
C PHE A 41 -6.78 16.05 1.31
N ALA A 42 -5.46 16.07 1.54
CA ALA A 42 -4.67 17.29 1.57
C ALA A 42 -4.70 18.04 0.22
N MET A 43 -4.59 17.30 -0.90
CA MET A 43 -4.72 17.90 -2.24
C MET A 43 -6.11 18.50 -2.48
N ILE A 44 -7.18 17.86 -2.01
CA ILE A 44 -8.55 18.37 -2.12
C ILE A 44 -8.76 19.62 -1.24
N LEU A 45 -8.21 19.64 -0.02
CA LEU A 45 -8.35 20.78 0.89
C LEU A 45 -7.48 21.99 0.51
N ASN A 46 -6.37 21.76 -0.20
CA ASN A 46 -5.43 22.79 -0.64
C ASN A 46 -5.68 23.26 -2.08
N ALA A 47 -6.63 22.65 -2.79
CA ALA A 47 -7.13 23.11 -4.09
C ALA A 47 -8.17 24.21 -3.91
#